data_AF-A0A316TQQ1-F1
#
_entry.id   AF-A0A316TQQ1-F1
#
_cell.length_a   1.000
_cell.length_b   1.000
_cell.length_c   1.000
_cell.angle_alpha   90.00
_cell.angle_beta   90.00
_cell.angle_gamma   90.00
#
_symmetry.space_group_name_H-M   'P 1'
#
loop_
_entity.id
_entity.type
_entity.pdbx_description
1 polymer ?
#
loop_
_entity_poly.entity_id
_entity_poly.type
_entity_poly.pdbx_seq_one_letter_code
_entity_poly.pdbx_strand_id
1 'polypeptide(L)'
;MKISMRRRPASVLLWFPVAAIVGALFLLPSGSGAAARAGTLTVTPYTSYSDGHTTGGQLLHFSGDVGKGGVRLFMERRGNKTSPWVRVPDPRTGEDFSIVTRPDGSFDFDFPAPAMNNPWFQLAGGGVDTEDYQFHSVFPDVEVTGPTSATVGSLLVLGGDTRLRPQDDRPIIEGRGAALQVRDDTGEWETVRTGTVDAGGQITFSGILVTTPGTLTYRIRLDDWQQGGDDIGWHQSHPFTVMVEVLR
;
A
#
# COMPACT_ATOMS: atom_id res chain seq x y z
N MET A 1 45.53 -68.08 60.27
CA MET A 1 46.61 -67.84 59.28
C MET A 1 46.25 -66.57 58.51
N LYS A 2 47.08 -65.53 58.65
CA LYS A 2 46.78 -64.12 58.31
C LYS A 2 47.08 -63.87 56.83
N ILE A 3 46.06 -63.70 55.98
CA ILE A 3 46.25 -63.36 54.55
C ILE A 3 46.06 -61.86 54.39
N SER A 4 47.17 -61.19 54.07
CA SER A 4 47.31 -59.77 53.81
C SER A 4 46.67 -59.40 52.47
N MET A 5 45.64 -58.54 52.48
CA MET A 5 45.13 -57.89 51.27
C MET A 5 46.00 -56.68 50.93
N ARG A 6 46.78 -56.77 49.85
CA ARG A 6 47.43 -55.63 49.21
C ARG A 6 46.41 -54.85 48.38
N ARG A 7 46.08 -53.63 48.81
CA ARG A 7 45.34 -52.65 47.99
C ARG A 7 46.27 -52.15 46.88
N ARG A 8 45.84 -52.29 45.62
CA ARG A 8 46.48 -51.63 44.47
C ARG A 8 46.08 -50.15 44.45
N PRO A 9 47.01 -49.20 44.24
CA PRO A 9 46.64 -47.82 43.98
C PRO A 9 46.00 -47.75 42.58
N ALA A 10 44.77 -47.24 42.52
CA ALA A 10 44.11 -46.92 41.26
C ALA A 10 44.75 -45.66 40.68
N SER A 11 45.22 -45.77 39.44
CA SER A 11 45.83 -44.73 38.65
C SER A 11 44.82 -43.62 38.32
N VAL A 12 44.76 -42.60 39.17
CA VAL A 12 44.04 -41.34 38.91
C VAL A 12 45.04 -40.35 38.31
N LEU A 13 45.37 -40.48 37.02
CA LEU A 13 46.20 -39.49 36.31
C LEU A 13 46.21 -39.75 34.81
N LEU A 14 45.05 -39.65 34.15
CA LEU A 14 45.00 -39.65 32.66
C LEU A 14 43.68 -39.10 32.08
N TRP A 15 43.11 -38.05 32.68
CA TRP A 15 41.93 -37.36 32.12
C TRP A 15 42.05 -35.83 32.03
N PHE A 16 43.18 -35.25 32.43
CA PHE A 16 43.37 -33.80 32.36
C PHE A 16 43.55 -33.18 30.96
N PRO A 17 44.05 -33.87 29.91
CA PRO A 17 44.17 -33.20 28.60
C PRO A 17 42.85 -33.15 27.80
N VAL A 18 41.85 -34.00 28.10
CA VAL A 18 40.57 -33.99 27.38
C VAL A 18 39.64 -32.88 27.89
N ALA A 19 39.65 -32.58 29.20
CA ALA A 19 38.83 -31.51 29.77
C ALA A 19 39.30 -30.10 29.36
N ALA A 20 40.60 -29.90 29.11
CA ALA A 20 41.15 -28.62 28.67
C ALA A 20 40.79 -28.27 27.21
N ILE A 21 40.62 -29.26 26.34
CA ILE A 21 40.23 -29.03 24.93
C ILE A 21 38.74 -28.68 24.82
N VAL A 22 37.87 -29.25 25.68
CA VAL A 22 36.44 -28.88 25.70
C VAL A 22 36.24 -27.47 26.28
N GLY A 23 37.02 -27.06 27.27
CA GLY A 23 36.95 -25.69 27.82
C GLY A 23 37.39 -24.60 26.83
N ALA A 24 38.35 -24.88 25.95
CA ALA A 24 38.83 -23.92 24.95
C ALA A 24 37.84 -23.69 23.78
N LEU A 25 36.94 -24.63 23.50
CA LEU A 25 35.90 -24.47 22.46
C LEU A 25 34.76 -23.53 22.88
N PHE A 26 34.59 -23.27 24.19
CA PHE A 26 33.59 -22.33 24.71
C PHE A 26 34.12 -20.91 24.96
N LEU A 27 35.42 -20.67 24.71
CA LEU A 27 36.05 -19.34 24.81
C LEU A 27 36.30 -18.69 23.45
N LEU A 28 35.89 -19.34 22.35
CA LEU A 28 35.74 -18.61 21.09
C LEU A 28 34.66 -17.56 21.33
N PRO A 29 34.94 -16.25 21.20
CA PRO A 29 33.90 -15.26 21.24
C PRO A 29 32.87 -15.71 20.22
N SER A 30 31.63 -15.96 20.67
CA SER A 30 30.50 -16.15 19.79
C SER A 30 30.53 -14.97 18.85
N GLY A 31 31.10 -15.18 17.66
CA GLY A 31 31.38 -14.12 16.71
C GLY A 31 30.06 -13.42 16.57
N SER A 32 30.03 -12.13 16.95
CA SER A 32 28.84 -11.29 16.85
C SER A 32 28.30 -11.56 15.46
N GLY A 33 27.22 -12.35 15.39
CA GLY A 33 26.75 -12.91 14.12
C GLY A 33 26.59 -11.71 13.24
N ALA A 34 27.43 -11.61 12.20
CA ALA A 34 27.44 -10.45 11.33
C ALA A 34 25.99 -10.22 10.96
N ALA A 35 25.42 -9.10 11.42
CA ALA A 35 24.01 -8.81 11.20
C ALA A 35 23.80 -9.03 9.71
N ALA A 36 23.03 -10.05 9.35
CA ALA A 36 22.78 -10.37 7.96
C ALA A 36 22.30 -9.05 7.35
N ARG A 37 23.07 -8.51 6.40
CA ARG A 37 22.67 -7.27 5.75
C ARG A 37 21.31 -7.55 5.14
N ALA A 38 20.30 -6.81 5.58
CA ALA A 38 19.01 -6.83 4.92
C ALA A 38 19.23 -6.56 3.43
N GLY A 39 18.56 -7.32 2.57
CA GLY A 39 18.55 -7.06 1.15
C GLY A 39 17.99 -5.68 0.86
N THR A 40 18.28 -5.11 -0.30
CA THR A 40 17.72 -3.80 -0.68
C THR A 40 16.33 -3.97 -1.28
N LEU A 41 15.43 -3.02 -1.04
CA LEU A 41 14.13 -2.92 -1.71
C LEU A 41 13.92 -1.49 -2.22
N THR A 42 13.72 -1.36 -3.53
CA THR A 42 13.36 -0.11 -4.19
C THR A 42 11.96 -0.26 -4.77
N VAL A 43 11.12 0.74 -4.54
CA VAL A 43 9.77 0.81 -5.09
C VAL A 43 9.63 2.13 -5.83
N THR A 44 9.32 2.05 -7.12
CA THR A 44 9.17 3.22 -8.00
C THR A 44 7.80 3.17 -8.68
N PRO A 45 6.97 4.21 -8.56
CA PRO A 45 5.74 4.28 -9.33
C PRO A 45 6.05 4.47 -10.83
N TYR A 46 5.26 3.85 -11.71
CA TYR A 46 5.34 4.10 -13.16
C TYR A 46 4.86 5.51 -13.52
N THR A 47 3.88 5.99 -12.77
CA THR A 47 3.32 7.34 -12.87
C THR A 47 3.75 8.13 -11.65
N SER A 48 4.67 9.08 -11.81
CA SER A 48 5.11 9.91 -10.69
C SER A 48 4.00 10.89 -10.29
N TYR A 49 3.32 10.59 -9.19
CA TYR A 49 2.58 11.58 -8.43
C TYR A 49 3.56 12.22 -7.43
N SER A 50 3.41 13.51 -7.16
CA SER A 50 4.36 14.29 -6.35
C SER A 50 4.73 13.60 -5.04
N ASP A 51 6.00 13.75 -4.64
CA ASP A 51 6.54 13.39 -3.32
C ASP A 51 6.50 11.92 -2.90
N GLY A 52 6.42 10.99 -3.86
CA GLY A 52 6.51 9.55 -3.57
C GLY A 52 5.23 8.97 -2.96
N HIS A 53 4.13 9.71 -3.03
CA HIS A 53 2.80 9.20 -2.72
C HIS A 53 2.31 8.25 -3.81
N THR A 54 1.62 7.20 -3.38
CA THR A 54 0.98 6.23 -4.26
C THR A 54 -0.53 6.29 -4.12
N THR A 55 -1.28 5.80 -5.09
CA THR A 55 -2.72 5.57 -4.92
C THR A 55 -3.02 4.08 -5.03
N GLY A 56 -3.92 3.57 -4.19
CA GLY A 56 -4.30 2.16 -4.22
C GLY A 56 -4.69 1.72 -5.64
N GLY A 57 -4.09 0.62 -6.11
CA GLY A 57 -4.28 0.11 -7.47
C GLY A 57 -3.29 0.65 -8.52
N GLN A 58 -2.53 1.69 -8.21
CA GLN A 58 -1.44 2.18 -9.09
C GLN A 58 -0.38 1.09 -9.29
N LEU A 59 0.07 0.86 -10.53
CA LEU A 59 1.14 -0.10 -10.79
C LEU A 59 2.47 0.47 -10.30
N LEU A 60 3.18 -0.33 -9.51
CA LEU A 60 4.50 0.02 -9.02
C LEU A 60 5.51 -1.02 -9.48
N HIS A 61 6.71 -0.54 -9.74
CA HIS A 61 7.86 -1.37 -10.04
C HIS A 61 8.68 -1.60 -8.77
N PHE A 62 8.92 -2.87 -8.45
CA PHE A 62 9.71 -3.32 -7.30
C PHE A 62 11.00 -3.93 -7.81
N SER A 63 12.13 -3.49 -7.27
CA SER A 63 13.44 -4.04 -7.58
C SER A 63 14.35 -4.08 -6.36
N GLY A 64 15.37 -4.93 -6.39
CA GLY A 64 16.29 -5.06 -5.29
C GLY A 64 17.16 -6.31 -5.36
N ASP A 65 17.81 -6.62 -4.25
CA ASP A 65 18.79 -7.71 -4.16
C ASP A 65 18.89 -8.21 -2.71
N VAL A 66 18.86 -9.54 -2.52
CA VAL A 66 19.00 -10.18 -1.19
C VAL A 66 20.31 -10.95 -1.03
N GLY A 67 21.25 -10.81 -1.97
CA GLY A 67 22.56 -11.45 -1.99
C GLY A 67 22.53 -12.97 -2.14
N LYS A 68 21.35 -13.54 -2.46
CA LYS A 68 21.13 -14.99 -2.52
C LYS A 68 20.24 -15.36 -3.70
N GLY A 69 20.80 -16.08 -4.66
CA GLY A 69 20.09 -16.48 -5.87
C GLY A 69 19.25 -17.75 -5.73
N GLY A 70 18.22 -17.85 -6.58
CA GLY A 70 17.35 -19.02 -6.67
C GLY A 70 16.47 -19.26 -5.44
N VAL A 71 16.31 -18.27 -4.57
CA VAL A 71 15.42 -18.38 -3.40
C VAL A 71 14.05 -17.84 -3.73
N ARG A 72 13.02 -18.49 -3.19
CA ARG A 72 11.66 -17.98 -3.23
C ARG A 72 11.48 -16.93 -2.14
N LEU A 73 11.06 -15.74 -2.52
CA LEU A 73 10.67 -14.66 -1.62
C LEU A 73 9.16 -14.48 -1.68
N PHE A 74 8.54 -14.22 -0.53
CA PHE A 74 7.14 -13.85 -0.39
C PHE A 74 7.06 -12.37 -0.09
N MET A 75 6.05 -11.70 -0.65
CA MET A 75 5.73 -10.35 -0.23
C MET A 75 4.94 -10.40 1.08
N GLU A 76 5.40 -9.63 2.05
CA GLU A 76 4.81 -9.54 3.38
C GLU A 76 4.45 -8.10 3.70
N ARG A 77 3.40 -7.91 4.51
CA ARG A 77 2.95 -6.61 5.00
C ARG A 77 2.70 -6.61 6.50
N ARG A 78 2.77 -5.43 7.11
CA ARG A 78 2.32 -5.16 8.48
C ARG A 78 1.78 -3.73 8.64
N GLY A 79 0.88 -3.53 9.59
CA GLY A 79 0.27 -2.22 9.84
C GLY A 79 1.14 -1.25 10.64
N ASN A 80 2.13 -1.75 11.40
CA ASN A 80 3.10 -0.94 12.15
C ASN A 80 4.36 -1.78 12.43
N LYS A 81 5.43 -1.13 12.87
CA LYS A 81 6.76 -1.76 13.09
C LYS A 81 6.81 -2.90 14.11
N THR A 82 5.82 -3.02 14.99
CA THR A 82 5.79 -4.06 16.03
C THR A 82 4.80 -5.17 15.72
N SER A 83 3.98 -5.02 14.68
CA SER A 83 2.99 -6.02 14.29
C SER A 83 3.66 -7.19 13.58
N PRO A 84 3.11 -8.41 13.70
CA PRO A 84 3.60 -9.55 12.94
C PRO A 84 3.42 -9.31 11.44
N TRP A 85 4.36 -9.85 10.66
CA TRP A 85 4.27 -9.89 9.21
C TRP A 85 3.19 -10.87 8.76
N VAL A 86 2.46 -10.49 7.70
CA VAL A 86 1.45 -11.33 7.06
C VAL A 86 1.71 -11.33 5.57
N ARG A 87 1.55 -12.49 4.93
CA ARG A 87 1.72 -12.62 3.48
C ARG A 87 0.67 -11.80 2.73
N VAL A 88 1.10 -11.24 1.60
CA VAL A 88 0.26 -10.45 0.71
C VAL A 88 -0.26 -11.36 -0.39
N PRO A 89 -1.59 -11.49 -0.55
CA PRO A 89 -2.16 -12.20 -1.69
C PRO A 89 -1.86 -11.47 -3.02
N ASP A 90 -1.58 -12.22 -4.08
CA ASP A 90 -1.56 -11.71 -5.46
C ASP A 90 -3.00 -11.40 -5.87
N PRO A 91 -3.32 -10.15 -6.25
CA PRO A 91 -4.68 -9.74 -6.60
C PRO A 91 -5.23 -10.48 -7.83
N ARG A 92 -4.37 -11.10 -8.66
CA ARG A 92 -4.77 -11.82 -9.88
C ARG A 92 -5.15 -13.27 -9.60
N THR A 93 -4.52 -13.91 -8.60
CA THR A 93 -4.67 -15.35 -8.33
C THR A 93 -5.33 -15.64 -6.98
N GLY A 94 -5.25 -14.71 -6.03
CA GLY A 94 -5.68 -14.90 -4.64
C GLY A 94 -4.70 -15.74 -3.79
N GLU A 95 -3.62 -16.27 -4.37
CA GLU A 95 -2.57 -16.99 -3.65
C GLU A 95 -1.54 -16.02 -3.06
N ASP A 96 -0.68 -16.48 -2.15
CA ASP A 96 0.42 -15.64 -1.64
C ASP A 96 1.36 -15.19 -2.77
N PHE A 97 1.55 -13.87 -2.93
CA PHE A 97 2.46 -13.34 -3.91
C PHE A 97 3.90 -13.78 -3.58
N SER A 98 4.57 -14.38 -4.57
CA SER A 98 5.96 -14.80 -4.43
C SER A 98 6.71 -14.69 -5.74
N ILE A 99 8.02 -14.51 -5.63
CA ILE A 99 8.97 -14.48 -6.74
C ILE A 99 10.13 -15.43 -6.44
N VAL A 100 10.92 -15.76 -7.47
CA VAL A 100 12.20 -16.46 -7.30
C VAL A 100 13.30 -15.51 -7.74
N THR A 101 14.32 -15.31 -6.89
CA THR A 101 15.44 -14.44 -7.21
C THR A 101 16.27 -14.98 -8.37
N ARG A 102 16.88 -14.08 -9.13
CA ARG A 102 17.86 -14.41 -10.17
C ARG A 102 19.10 -15.05 -9.55
N PRO A 103 19.99 -15.70 -10.32
CA PRO A 103 21.18 -16.36 -9.77
C PRO A 103 22.10 -15.46 -8.94
N ASP A 104 22.11 -14.15 -9.20
CA ASP A 104 22.88 -13.16 -8.46
C ASP A 104 22.20 -12.68 -7.15
N GLY A 105 20.93 -13.04 -6.95
CA GLY A 105 20.12 -12.59 -5.80
C GLY A 105 19.22 -11.40 -6.08
N SER A 106 19.29 -10.83 -7.29
CA SER A 106 18.44 -9.72 -7.69
C SER A 106 17.00 -10.16 -7.96
N PHE A 107 16.09 -9.21 -7.86
CA PHE A 107 14.69 -9.35 -8.25
C PHE A 107 14.16 -8.06 -8.89
N ASP A 108 13.11 -8.22 -9.67
CA ASP A 108 12.45 -7.15 -10.43
C ASP A 108 11.05 -7.67 -10.82
N PHE A 109 10.00 -6.94 -10.46
CA PHE A 109 8.62 -7.25 -10.81
C PHE A 109 7.70 -6.05 -10.62
N ASP A 110 6.50 -6.14 -11.18
CA ASP A 110 5.45 -5.14 -10.97
C ASP A 110 4.36 -5.68 -10.02
N PHE A 111 3.86 -4.79 -9.17
CA PHE A 111 2.77 -5.10 -8.23
C PHE A 111 1.96 -3.84 -7.91
N PRO A 112 0.62 -3.92 -7.76
CA PRO A 112 -0.17 -2.74 -7.49
C PRO A 112 0.05 -2.20 -6.08
N ALA A 113 0.02 -0.88 -5.95
CA ALA A 113 0.09 -0.16 -4.69
C ALA A 113 -1.07 -0.56 -3.76
N PRO A 114 -0.82 -0.71 -2.45
CA PRO A 114 -1.87 -1.06 -1.50
C PRO A 114 -2.86 0.10 -1.33
N ALA A 115 -4.16 -0.22 -1.27
CA ALA A 115 -5.23 0.71 -0.92
C ALA A 115 -5.34 0.96 0.61
N MET A 116 -4.20 1.09 1.28
CA MET A 116 -4.12 1.31 2.74
C MET A 116 -3.01 2.31 3.02
N ASN A 117 -3.25 3.23 3.96
CA ASN A 117 -2.29 4.26 4.33
C ASN A 117 -1.27 3.72 5.35
N ASN A 118 0.02 4.02 5.16
CA ASN A 118 1.13 3.66 6.05
C ASN A 118 1.44 2.16 6.29
N PRO A 119 1.12 1.18 5.41
CA PRO A 119 1.65 -0.15 5.60
C PRO A 119 3.13 -0.23 5.33
N TRP A 120 3.78 -1.15 6.05
CA TRP A 120 5.15 -1.57 5.79
C TRP A 120 5.10 -2.84 4.96
N PHE A 121 5.96 -2.93 3.96
CA PHE A 121 6.13 -4.06 3.07
C PHE A 121 7.59 -4.53 3.08
N GLN A 122 7.81 -5.82 2.90
CA GLN A 122 9.12 -6.41 2.67
C GLN A 122 9.01 -7.62 1.75
N LEU A 123 10.13 -8.11 1.25
CA LEU A 123 10.24 -9.46 0.68
C LEU A 123 11.04 -10.35 1.62
N ALA A 124 10.52 -11.53 1.95
CA ALA A 124 11.20 -12.46 2.85
C ALA A 124 11.07 -13.92 2.40
N GLY A 125 12.13 -14.71 2.60
CA GLY A 125 12.14 -16.13 2.27
C GLY A 125 13.55 -16.71 2.24
N GLY A 126 13.68 -18.02 2.45
CA GLY A 126 14.99 -18.68 2.36
C GLY A 126 16.04 -18.19 3.38
N GLY A 127 15.60 -17.62 4.51
CA GLY A 127 16.45 -17.08 5.57
C GLY A 127 17.03 -15.68 5.28
N VAL A 128 16.50 -14.98 4.28
CA VAL A 128 16.84 -13.58 3.97
C VAL A 128 15.56 -12.75 3.85
N ASP A 129 15.70 -11.46 4.08
CA ASP A 129 14.67 -10.44 3.99
C ASP A 129 15.25 -9.15 3.40
N THR A 130 14.41 -8.34 2.79
CA THR A 130 14.77 -6.99 2.36
C THR A 130 14.57 -5.98 3.49
N GLU A 131 15.09 -4.77 3.31
CA GLU A 131 14.65 -3.61 4.07
C GLU A 131 13.14 -3.39 3.91
N ASP A 132 12.51 -2.87 4.97
CA ASP A 132 11.10 -2.51 4.92
C ASP A 132 10.89 -1.25 4.06
N TYR A 133 9.82 -1.26 3.29
CA TYR A 133 9.31 -0.09 2.57
C TYR A 133 7.97 0.36 3.18
N GLN A 134 7.86 1.62 3.59
CA GLN A 134 6.61 2.20 4.07
C GLN A 134 5.87 2.89 2.92
N PHE A 135 4.65 2.44 2.63
CA PHE A 135 3.78 3.09 1.66
C PHE A 135 3.06 4.30 2.27
N HIS A 136 3.04 5.40 1.52
CA HIS A 136 2.24 6.58 1.84
C HIS A 136 1.12 6.73 0.82
N SER A 137 0.17 5.78 0.86
CA SER A 137 -0.95 5.80 -0.08
C SER A 137 -1.96 6.91 0.24
N VAL A 138 -2.28 7.71 -0.77
CA VAL A 138 -3.33 8.73 -0.74
C VAL A 138 -4.54 8.28 -1.56
N PHE A 139 -5.73 8.63 -1.09
CA PHE A 139 -6.96 8.37 -1.83
C PHE A 139 -7.17 9.46 -2.88
N PRO A 140 -7.53 9.09 -4.12
CA PRO A 140 -7.93 10.04 -5.14
C PRO A 140 -9.34 10.53 -4.78
N ASP A 141 -9.42 11.69 -4.16
CA ASP A 141 -10.67 12.27 -3.72
C ASP A 141 -11.13 13.36 -4.69
N VAL A 142 -12.39 13.77 -4.57
CA VAL A 142 -12.97 14.90 -5.30
C VAL A 142 -13.94 15.65 -4.40
N GLU A 143 -13.87 16.96 -4.37
CA GLU A 143 -14.88 17.81 -3.69
C GLU A 143 -15.79 18.46 -4.72
N VAL A 144 -17.10 18.46 -4.42
CA VAL A 144 -18.07 19.16 -5.27
C VAL A 144 -17.98 20.65 -4.99
N THR A 145 -17.88 21.45 -6.04
CA THR A 145 -17.87 22.92 -5.98
C THR A 145 -19.09 23.49 -6.71
N GLY A 146 -19.56 24.66 -6.31
CA GLY A 146 -20.72 25.31 -6.95
C GLY A 146 -21.55 26.14 -5.97
N PRO A 147 -22.68 26.70 -6.42
CA PRO A 147 -23.56 27.45 -5.54
C PRO A 147 -24.31 26.51 -4.60
N THR A 148 -24.55 26.96 -3.37
CA THR A 148 -25.31 26.24 -2.36
C THR A 148 -26.81 26.55 -2.39
N SER A 149 -27.24 27.41 -3.32
CA SER A 149 -28.65 27.71 -3.58
C SER A 149 -28.93 27.86 -5.08
N ALA A 150 -30.16 27.57 -5.49
CA ALA A 150 -30.65 27.71 -6.85
C ALA A 150 -32.14 28.05 -6.88
N THR A 151 -32.65 28.43 -8.04
CA THR A 151 -34.09 28.66 -8.25
C THR A 151 -34.65 27.63 -9.22
N VAL A 152 -35.88 27.18 -9.01
CA VAL A 152 -36.58 26.32 -9.96
C VAL A 152 -36.59 26.96 -11.36
N GLY A 153 -36.25 26.17 -12.38
CA GLY A 153 -36.13 26.60 -13.78
C GLY A 153 -34.76 27.18 -14.15
N SER A 154 -33.85 27.37 -13.19
CA SER A 154 -32.48 27.82 -13.47
C SER A 154 -31.57 26.68 -13.92
N LEU A 155 -30.48 27.05 -14.61
CA LEU A 155 -29.38 26.15 -14.95
C LEU A 155 -28.30 26.26 -13.88
N LEU A 156 -28.02 25.13 -13.24
CA LEU A 156 -26.96 24.98 -12.27
C LEU A 156 -25.64 24.58 -12.98
N VAL A 157 -24.53 25.09 -12.47
CA VAL A 157 -23.17 24.64 -12.79
C VAL A 157 -22.55 24.13 -11.50
N LEU A 158 -22.18 22.86 -11.48
CA LEU A 158 -21.40 22.25 -10.41
C LEU A 158 -20.04 21.83 -10.97
N GLY A 159 -19.00 21.89 -10.16
CA GLY A 159 -17.67 21.44 -10.47
C GLY A 159 -17.21 20.34 -9.52
N GLY A 160 -16.08 19.73 -9.87
CA GLY A 160 -15.32 18.84 -9.00
C GLY A 160 -13.87 19.28 -8.97
N ASP A 161 -13.26 19.28 -7.78
CA ASP A 161 -11.83 19.54 -7.62
C ASP A 161 -11.16 18.34 -6.96
N THR A 162 -10.17 17.72 -7.63
CA THR A 162 -9.36 16.63 -7.08
C THR A 162 -8.14 17.14 -6.30
N ARG A 163 -7.93 18.46 -6.25
CA ARG A 163 -6.87 19.19 -5.54
C ARG A 163 -7.45 20.31 -4.68
N LEU A 164 -7.96 19.95 -3.51
CA LEU A 164 -8.69 20.87 -2.62
C LEU A 164 -7.84 22.04 -2.12
N ARG A 165 -6.51 21.89 -2.14
CA ARG A 165 -5.56 22.89 -1.64
C ARG A 165 -4.34 22.94 -2.57
N PRO A 166 -3.67 24.10 -2.69
CA PRO A 166 -2.41 24.19 -3.44
C PRO A 166 -1.29 23.26 -2.94
N GLN A 167 -1.41 22.76 -1.71
CA GLN A 167 -0.44 21.88 -1.04
C GLN A 167 -0.94 20.43 -0.98
N ASP A 168 -1.90 20.11 -1.83
CA ASP A 168 -2.50 18.80 -1.90
C ASP A 168 -1.71 17.92 -2.85
N ASP A 169 -0.92 17.02 -2.27
CA ASP A 169 -0.03 16.12 -3.02
C ASP A 169 -0.78 14.94 -3.65
N ARG A 170 -2.12 14.96 -3.60
CA ARG A 170 -2.97 13.98 -4.28
C ARG A 170 -2.72 13.98 -5.79
N PRO A 171 -2.71 12.79 -6.41
CA PRO A 171 -2.52 12.65 -7.84
C PRO A 171 -3.67 13.25 -8.63
N ILE A 172 -3.35 14.00 -9.69
CA ILE A 172 -4.31 14.25 -10.77
C ILE A 172 -4.24 13.06 -11.71
N ILE A 173 -5.38 12.42 -11.91
CA ILE A 173 -5.56 11.37 -12.91
C ILE A 173 -6.36 11.99 -14.07
N GLU A 174 -5.65 12.70 -14.94
CA GLU A 174 -6.24 13.36 -16.11
C GLU A 174 -6.96 12.34 -17.01
N GLY A 175 -8.13 12.70 -17.51
CA GLY A 175 -8.97 11.85 -18.35
C GLY A 175 -9.86 10.89 -17.57
N ARG A 176 -9.71 10.80 -16.24
CA ARG A 176 -10.53 9.91 -15.42
C ARG A 176 -12.00 10.29 -15.51
N GLY A 177 -12.85 9.30 -15.81
CA GLY A 177 -14.30 9.48 -15.88
C GLY A 177 -14.91 9.90 -14.54
N ALA A 178 -15.94 10.74 -14.61
CA ALA A 178 -16.67 11.21 -13.45
C ALA A 178 -18.18 11.30 -13.74
N ALA A 179 -18.99 10.94 -12.76
CA ALA A 179 -20.44 11.07 -12.79
C ALA A 179 -20.90 12.01 -11.68
N LEU A 180 -21.58 13.10 -12.04
CA LEU A 180 -22.36 13.88 -11.09
C LEU A 180 -23.66 13.14 -10.83
N GLN A 181 -23.92 12.85 -9.56
CA GLN A 181 -25.10 12.13 -9.12
C GLN A 181 -25.92 12.99 -8.17
N VAL A 182 -27.25 12.88 -8.26
CA VAL A 182 -28.21 13.47 -7.31
C VAL A 182 -28.86 12.36 -6.50
N ARG A 183 -29.14 12.63 -5.24
CA ARG A 183 -29.85 11.72 -4.36
C ARG A 183 -31.35 11.91 -4.51
N ASP A 184 -32.07 10.82 -4.77
CA ASP A 184 -33.53 10.85 -4.83
C ASP A 184 -34.18 10.74 -3.44
N ASP A 185 -35.52 10.82 -3.40
CA ASP A 185 -36.30 10.76 -2.17
C ASP A 185 -36.26 9.39 -1.47
N THR A 186 -35.85 8.33 -2.18
CA THR A 186 -35.64 6.98 -1.62
C THR A 186 -34.23 6.82 -1.03
N GLY A 187 -33.35 7.79 -1.27
CA GLY A 187 -31.95 7.78 -0.85
C GLY A 187 -31.00 7.13 -1.85
N GLU A 188 -31.49 6.72 -3.01
CA GLU A 188 -30.71 6.17 -4.12
C GLU A 188 -30.04 7.30 -4.91
N TRP A 189 -28.97 6.97 -5.63
CA TRP A 189 -28.18 7.93 -6.39
C TRP A 189 -28.41 7.78 -7.90
N GLU A 190 -28.89 8.84 -8.54
CA GLU A 190 -29.10 8.90 -9.98
C GLU A 190 -28.02 9.75 -10.67
N THR A 191 -27.49 9.28 -11.80
CA THR A 191 -26.51 10.06 -12.57
C THR A 191 -27.21 11.12 -13.41
N VAL A 192 -26.89 12.39 -13.17
CA VAL A 192 -27.49 13.52 -13.89
C VAL A 192 -26.59 14.05 -15.01
N ARG A 193 -25.26 13.94 -14.85
CA ARG A 193 -24.26 14.35 -15.84
C ARG A 193 -23.02 13.49 -15.71
N THR A 194 -22.27 13.38 -16.80
CA THR A 194 -20.93 12.77 -16.82
C THR A 194 -19.90 13.77 -17.33
N GLY A 195 -18.64 13.53 -17.00
CA GLY A 195 -17.50 14.38 -17.34
C GLY A 195 -16.19 13.62 -17.19
N THR A 196 -15.07 14.33 -17.34
CA THR A 196 -13.73 13.79 -17.14
C THR A 196 -12.89 14.79 -16.36
N VAL A 197 -11.93 14.30 -15.58
CA VAL A 197 -10.93 15.12 -14.87
C VAL A 197 -9.98 15.73 -15.89
N ASP A 198 -9.78 17.04 -15.86
CA ASP A 198 -8.81 17.72 -16.72
C ASP A 198 -7.38 17.68 -16.16
N ALA A 199 -6.42 18.24 -16.91
CA ALA A 199 -5.01 18.31 -16.49
C ALA A 199 -4.78 19.12 -15.19
N GLY A 200 -5.76 19.95 -14.80
CA GLY A 200 -5.75 20.74 -13.56
C GLY A 200 -6.42 20.03 -12.38
N GLY A 201 -6.95 18.82 -12.58
CA GLY A 201 -7.70 18.10 -11.54
C GLY A 201 -9.14 18.58 -11.40
N GLN A 202 -9.64 19.33 -12.38
CA GLN A 202 -10.97 19.92 -12.34
C GLN A 202 -11.95 19.13 -13.21
N ILE A 203 -13.22 19.16 -12.82
CA ILE A 203 -14.34 18.66 -13.60
C ILE A 203 -15.41 19.74 -13.61
N THR A 204 -16.07 19.99 -14.75
CA THR A 204 -17.19 20.94 -14.82
C THR A 204 -18.44 20.26 -15.37
N PHE A 205 -19.54 20.39 -14.65
CA PHE A 205 -20.87 19.92 -15.04
C PHE A 205 -21.81 21.12 -15.22
N SER A 206 -22.07 21.50 -16.47
CA SER A 206 -22.96 22.62 -16.81
C SER A 206 -24.34 22.17 -17.27
N GLY A 207 -25.30 23.10 -17.28
CA GLY A 207 -26.61 22.89 -17.89
C GLY A 207 -27.48 21.91 -17.13
N ILE A 208 -27.36 21.87 -15.80
CA ILE A 208 -28.18 21.03 -14.93
C ILE A 208 -29.48 21.82 -14.67
N LEU A 209 -30.58 21.41 -15.29
CA LEU A 209 -31.87 22.07 -15.09
C LEU A 209 -32.44 21.66 -13.73
N VAL A 210 -32.71 22.65 -12.88
CA VAL A 210 -33.31 22.42 -11.57
C VAL A 210 -34.83 22.50 -11.67
N THR A 211 -35.52 21.36 -11.52
CA THR A 211 -36.99 21.28 -11.72
C THR A 211 -37.78 21.18 -10.42
N THR A 212 -37.15 20.77 -9.33
CA THR A 212 -37.84 20.42 -8.08
C THR A 212 -37.37 21.34 -6.96
N PRO A 213 -38.27 22.05 -6.25
CA PRO A 213 -37.90 22.85 -5.08
C PRO A 213 -37.51 21.96 -3.89
N GLY A 214 -36.79 22.53 -2.93
CA GLY A 214 -36.33 21.86 -1.73
C GLY A 214 -34.83 21.59 -1.72
N THR A 215 -34.40 20.66 -0.88
CA THR A 215 -32.98 20.36 -0.67
C THR A 215 -32.54 19.24 -1.60
N LEU A 216 -31.69 19.55 -2.59
CA LEU A 216 -31.06 18.54 -3.45
C LEU A 216 -29.68 18.19 -2.91
N THR A 217 -29.36 16.89 -2.84
CA THR A 217 -28.04 16.41 -2.42
C THR A 217 -27.32 15.80 -3.61
N TYR A 218 -26.13 16.31 -3.92
CA TYR A 218 -25.28 15.87 -5.01
C TYR A 218 -24.03 15.14 -4.48
N ARG A 219 -23.41 14.32 -5.32
CA ARG A 219 -22.03 13.85 -5.16
C ARG A 219 -21.38 13.69 -6.52
N ILE A 220 -20.06 13.67 -6.55
CA ILE A 220 -19.31 13.23 -7.72
C ILE A 220 -18.78 11.82 -7.44
N ARG A 221 -18.97 10.90 -8.38
CA ARG A 221 -18.33 9.59 -8.40
C ARG A 221 -17.24 9.59 -9.47
N LEU A 222 -15.99 9.41 -9.08
CA LEU A 222 -14.91 9.09 -10.00
C LEU A 222 -15.00 7.62 -10.38
N ASP A 223 -14.98 7.31 -11.67
CA ASP A 223 -15.08 5.95 -12.19
C ASP A 223 -13.78 5.15 -11.94
N ASP A 224 -13.83 3.83 -12.13
CA ASP A 224 -12.63 3.00 -12.16
C ASP A 224 -11.66 3.52 -13.25
N TRP A 225 -10.36 3.41 -13.01
CA TRP A 225 -9.31 3.89 -13.91
C TRP A 225 -8.32 2.78 -14.25
N GLN A 226 -8.20 2.48 -15.54
CA GLN A 226 -7.32 1.44 -16.07
C GLN A 226 -6.45 1.98 -17.21
N GLN A 227 -5.19 2.29 -16.91
CA GLN A 227 -4.23 2.74 -17.92
C GLN A 227 -2.79 2.46 -17.46
N GLY A 228 -1.91 2.05 -18.37
CA GLY A 228 -0.49 1.85 -18.05
C GLY A 228 -0.22 0.76 -17.00
N GLY A 229 -1.18 -0.13 -16.77
CA GLY A 229 -1.14 -1.14 -15.72
C GLY A 229 -1.74 -0.71 -14.37
N ASP A 230 -2.06 0.59 -14.21
CA ASP A 230 -2.86 1.06 -13.08
C ASP A 230 -4.25 0.42 -13.13
N ASP A 231 -4.78 0.03 -11.97
CA ASP A 231 -6.14 -0.46 -11.76
C ASP A 231 -6.72 0.20 -10.49
N ILE A 232 -7.00 1.50 -10.61
CA ILE A 232 -7.45 2.34 -9.48
C ILE A 232 -8.97 2.28 -9.42
N GLY A 233 -9.50 1.72 -8.33
CA GLY A 233 -10.94 1.62 -8.12
C GLY A 233 -11.65 2.98 -7.99
N TRP A 234 -12.97 2.96 -8.17
CA TRP A 234 -13.84 4.12 -8.06
C TRP A 234 -13.73 4.84 -6.69
N HIS A 235 -14.02 6.13 -6.69
CA HIS A 235 -14.09 6.95 -5.48
C HIS A 235 -15.28 7.90 -5.54
N GLN A 236 -15.73 8.44 -4.40
CA GLN A 236 -16.82 9.42 -4.36
C GLN A 236 -16.47 10.61 -3.47
N SER A 237 -17.03 11.77 -3.81
CA SER A 237 -17.00 12.94 -2.95
C SER A 237 -17.83 12.73 -1.67
N HIS A 238 -17.61 13.61 -0.70
CA HIS A 238 -18.62 13.89 0.31
C HIS A 238 -19.91 14.44 -0.34
N PRO A 239 -21.10 14.17 0.23
CA PRO A 239 -22.34 14.76 -0.25
C PRO A 239 -22.32 16.29 -0.16
N PHE A 240 -22.86 16.96 -1.19
CA PHE A 240 -22.94 18.41 -1.33
C PHE A 240 -24.39 18.84 -1.52
N THR A 241 -24.84 19.84 -0.78
CA THR A 241 -26.26 20.20 -0.73
C THR A 241 -26.54 21.54 -1.39
N VAL A 242 -27.61 21.59 -2.20
CA VAL A 242 -28.13 22.79 -2.85
C VAL A 242 -29.57 23.03 -2.39
N MET A 243 -29.85 24.21 -1.85
CA MET A 243 -31.21 24.64 -1.51
C MET A 243 -31.90 25.25 -2.74
N VAL A 244 -33.04 24.69 -3.13
CA VAL A 244 -33.79 25.13 -4.32
C VAL A 244 -35.08 25.84 -3.91
N GLU A 245 -35.21 27.09 -4.32
CA GLU A 245 -36.39 27.92 -4.04
C GLU A 245 -37.25 28.15 -5.29
N VAL A 246 -38.54 28.43 -5.09
CA VAL A 246 -39.44 28.86 -6.17
C VAL A 246 -39.38 30.38 -6.26
N LEU A 247 -39.16 30.94 -7.46
CA LEU A 247 -39.25 32.38 -7.68
C LEU A 247 -40.69 32.83 -7.37
N ARG A 248 -40.84 33.74 -6.41
CA ARG A 248 -42.15 34.33 -6.04
C ARG A 248 -42.45 35.57 -6.86
#